data_AF-A0A6G8CH68-F1
#
_entry.id   AF-A0A6G8CH68-F1
#
_cell.length_a   1.000
_cell.length_b   1.000
_cell.length_c   1.000
_cell.angle_alpha   90.00
_cell.angle_beta   90.00
_cell.angle_gamma   90.00
#
_symmetry.space_group_name_H-M   'P 1'
#
loop_
_entity.id
_entity.type
_entity.pdbx_description
1 polymer ?
#
loop_
_entity_poly.entity_id
_entity_poly.type
_entity_poly.pdbx_seq_one_letter_code
_entity_poly.pdbx_strand_id
1 'polypeptide(L)'
;MNLVMQDKRHFGLTTGDAIRLLVIHLLTAMLILSPFLPGPSAFSQATNALFSVFQLLSLPCLLLVPVGLLWLWHQRRQAKATRLGFYPLLVCTLPVMLFVHSIGSAQVLRSWSRSRAITRSAPLLAALATYQAKHQRYPVHLTELSPRYLPQLPSPGVMGIAGYAYETHPDCFQLTFAQNVLLGFNFEVVAYDPSDHHRAQGELSTLSSAGAPHWQYYIYD
;
A
#
# COMPACT_ATOMS: atom_id res chain seq x y z
N MET A 1 -3.41 -61.65 -24.30
CA MET A 1 -4.24 -60.44 -24.10
C MET A 1 -3.43 -59.48 -23.25
N ASN A 2 -2.65 -58.58 -23.87
CA ASN A 2 -1.77 -57.65 -23.17
C ASN A 2 -2.59 -56.45 -22.70
N LEU A 3 -2.83 -56.36 -21.39
CA LEU A 3 -3.36 -55.17 -20.74
C LEU A 3 -2.32 -54.05 -20.90
N VAL A 4 -2.58 -53.14 -21.83
CA VAL A 4 -1.84 -51.89 -21.98
C VAL A 4 -2.03 -51.10 -20.69
N MET A 5 -1.00 -51.15 -19.84
CA MET A 5 -0.90 -50.37 -18.63
C MET A 5 -0.74 -48.89 -19.05
N GLN A 6 -1.85 -48.18 -19.22
CA GLN A 6 -1.86 -46.74 -19.48
C GLN A 6 -1.27 -46.03 -18.27
N ASP A 7 0.01 -45.68 -18.38
CA ASP A 7 0.68 -44.73 -17.50
C ASP A 7 -0.11 -43.41 -17.54
N LYS A 8 -0.88 -43.16 -16.47
CA LYS A 8 -1.60 -41.90 -16.25
C LYS A 8 -0.57 -40.82 -15.99
N ARG A 9 0.05 -40.32 -17.05
CA ARG A 9 0.92 -39.14 -16.97
C ARG A 9 0.05 -37.96 -16.53
N HIS A 10 0.14 -37.64 -15.24
CA HIS A 10 -0.56 -36.53 -14.63
C HIS A 10 -0.14 -35.23 -15.33
N PHE A 11 -1.10 -34.61 -16.01
CA PHE A 11 -0.93 -33.29 -16.59
C PHE A 11 -0.74 -32.28 -15.45
N GLY A 12 0.47 -31.75 -15.30
CA GLY A 12 0.82 -30.95 -14.13
C GLY A 12 2.02 -30.01 -14.34
N LEU A 13 2.11 -29.04 -13.44
CA LEU A 13 3.27 -28.17 -13.29
C LEU A 13 4.39 -28.93 -12.58
N THR A 14 5.65 -28.73 -12.97
CA THR A 14 6.75 -29.32 -12.20
C THR A 14 6.88 -28.61 -10.85
N THR A 15 7.36 -29.31 -9.81
CA THR A 15 7.59 -28.70 -8.50
C THR A 15 8.50 -27.47 -8.58
N GLY A 16 9.54 -27.53 -9.44
CA GLY A 16 10.44 -26.40 -9.65
C GLY A 16 9.74 -25.18 -10.27
N ASP A 17 8.89 -25.39 -11.27
CA ASP A 17 8.11 -24.32 -11.90
C ASP A 17 7.09 -23.72 -10.92
N ALA A 18 6.46 -24.55 -10.08
CA ALA A 18 5.54 -24.10 -9.03
C ALA A 18 6.23 -23.18 -8.02
N ILE A 19 7.41 -23.59 -7.53
CA ILE A 19 8.21 -22.78 -6.60
C ILE A 19 8.60 -21.46 -7.24
N ARG A 20 9.07 -21.47 -8.50
CA ARG A 20 9.43 -20.25 -9.22
C ARG A 20 8.26 -19.30 -9.38
N LEU A 21 7.09 -19.81 -9.77
CA LEU A 21 5.88 -18.99 -9.87
C LEU A 21 5.55 -18.39 -8.50
N LEU A 22 5.51 -19.20 -7.44
CA LEU A 22 5.21 -18.71 -6.10
C LEU A 22 6.16 -17.58 -5.67
N VAL A 23 7.47 -17.78 -5.84
CA VAL A 23 8.48 -16.76 -5.48
C VAL A 23 8.26 -15.48 -6.27
N ILE A 24 8.01 -15.55 -7.58
CA ILE A 24 7.74 -14.36 -8.41
C ILE A 24 6.49 -13.62 -7.92
N HIS A 25 5.41 -14.34 -7.60
CA HIS A 25 4.18 -13.72 -7.09
C HIS A 25 4.40 -13.09 -5.72
N LEU A 26 5.09 -13.76 -4.80
CA LEU A 26 5.37 -13.21 -3.48
C LEU A 26 6.23 -11.94 -3.55
N LEU A 27 7.28 -11.95 -4.37
CA LEU A 27 8.13 -10.77 -4.58
C LEU A 27 7.34 -9.62 -5.22
N THR A 28 6.53 -9.93 -6.21
CA THR A 28 5.66 -8.93 -6.87
C THR A 28 4.67 -8.34 -5.87
N ALA A 29 4.06 -9.15 -5.00
CA ALA A 29 3.09 -8.68 -4.01
C ALA A 29 3.78 -7.80 -2.98
N MET A 30 4.95 -8.22 -2.50
CA MET A 30 5.75 -7.44 -1.56
C MET A 30 6.13 -6.07 -2.16
N LEU A 31 6.52 -6.02 -3.43
CA LEU A 31 6.86 -4.76 -4.10
C LEU A 31 5.66 -3.82 -4.24
N ILE A 32 4.52 -4.32 -4.73
CA ILE A 32 3.30 -3.52 -4.90
C ILE A 32 2.79 -3.02 -3.56
N LEU A 33 2.78 -3.89 -2.55
CA LEU A 33 2.21 -3.57 -1.25
C LEU A 33 3.19 -2.82 -0.35
N SER A 34 4.45 -2.68 -0.77
CA SER A 34 5.51 -2.04 0.01
C SER A 34 5.17 -0.65 0.58
N PRO A 35 4.42 0.26 -0.09
CA PRO A 35 4.08 1.55 0.49
C PRO A 35 3.29 1.42 1.79
N PHE A 36 2.51 0.35 1.95
CA PHE A 36 1.67 0.15 3.11
C PHE A 36 2.33 -0.72 4.18
N LEU A 37 3.54 -1.23 3.92
CA LEU A 37 4.27 -2.09 4.85
C LEU A 37 5.07 -1.27 5.87
N PRO A 38 5.35 -1.85 7.05
CA PRO A 38 6.18 -1.17 8.04
C PRO A 38 7.61 -1.00 7.54
N GLY A 39 8.15 0.20 7.70
CA GLY A 39 9.53 0.49 7.34
C GLY A 39 9.89 1.98 7.46
N PRO A 40 11.12 2.36 7.07
CA PRO A 40 11.58 3.74 7.11
C PRO A 40 10.83 4.63 6.11
N SER A 41 10.42 5.83 6.53
CA SER A 41 9.74 6.81 5.68
C SER A 41 10.63 7.40 4.58
N ALA A 42 11.95 7.21 4.67
CA ALA A 42 12.91 7.57 3.62
C ALA A 42 12.64 6.86 2.28
N PHE A 43 11.95 5.71 2.30
CA PHE A 43 11.58 5.00 1.08
C PHE A 43 10.27 5.46 0.45
N SER A 44 9.54 6.40 1.06
CA SER A 44 8.19 6.80 0.63
C SER A 44 8.08 7.15 -0.84
N GLN A 45 8.98 8.00 -1.33
CA GLN A 45 8.98 8.39 -2.74
C GLN A 45 9.19 7.17 -3.67
N ALA A 46 10.15 6.31 -3.35
CA ALA A 46 10.47 5.14 -4.17
C ALA A 46 9.34 4.10 -4.16
N THR A 47 8.80 3.75 -2.99
CA THR A 47 7.70 2.78 -2.90
C THR A 47 6.44 3.31 -3.54
N ASN A 48 6.10 4.60 -3.35
CA ASN A 48 4.93 5.20 -3.98
C ASN A 48 5.07 5.26 -5.51
N ALA A 49 6.25 5.61 -6.03
CA ALA A 49 6.49 5.61 -7.47
C ALA A 49 6.34 4.20 -8.07
N LEU A 50 6.92 3.19 -7.43
CA LEU A 50 6.78 1.79 -7.86
C LEU A 50 5.32 1.35 -7.85
N PHE A 51 4.58 1.65 -6.77
CA PHE A 51 3.16 1.32 -6.67
C PHE A 51 2.34 1.97 -7.79
N SER A 52 2.55 3.26 -8.07
CA SER A 52 1.87 3.96 -9.17
C SER A 52 2.18 3.34 -10.52
N VAL A 53 3.44 2.97 -10.80
CA VAL A 53 3.83 2.29 -12.04
C VAL A 53 3.13 0.93 -12.16
N PHE A 54 3.15 0.11 -11.12
CA PHE A 54 2.48 -1.19 -11.15
C PHE A 54 0.97 -1.07 -11.34
N GLN A 55 0.34 -0.06 -10.72
CA GLN A 55 -1.08 0.19 -10.86
C GLN A 55 -1.45 0.70 -12.26
N LEU A 56 -0.61 1.56 -12.86
CA LEU A 56 -0.80 2.02 -14.23
C LEU A 56 -0.66 0.87 -15.23
N LEU A 57 0.30 -0.03 -15.00
CA LEU A 57 0.54 -1.20 -15.85
C LEU A 57 -0.46 -2.33 -15.63
N SER A 58 -1.14 -2.39 -14.48
CA SER A 58 -2.02 -3.52 -14.15
C SER A 58 -3.17 -3.68 -15.15
N LEU A 59 -3.81 -2.57 -15.55
CA LEU A 59 -4.91 -2.57 -16.51
C LEU A 59 -4.51 -3.05 -17.92
N PRO A 60 -3.51 -2.46 -18.61
CA PRO A 60 -3.12 -2.92 -19.94
C PRO A 60 -2.54 -4.34 -19.90
N CYS A 61 -1.86 -4.74 -18.83
CA CYS A 61 -1.35 -6.10 -18.70
C CYS A 61 -2.46 -7.16 -18.65
N LEU A 62 -3.69 -6.83 -18.21
CA LEU A 62 -4.81 -7.78 -18.25
C LEU A 62 -5.16 -8.23 -19.68
N LEU A 63 -4.83 -7.45 -20.71
CA LEU A 63 -5.01 -7.84 -22.10
C LEU A 63 -4.11 -9.03 -22.50
N LEU A 64 -3.06 -9.32 -21.73
CA LEU A 64 -2.19 -10.48 -21.95
C LEU A 64 -2.80 -11.79 -21.42
N VAL A 65 -3.77 -11.73 -20.52
CA VAL A 65 -4.44 -12.91 -19.96
C VAL A 65 -5.08 -13.79 -21.05
N PRO A 66 -5.88 -13.27 -21.99
CA PRO A 66 -6.41 -14.11 -23.08
C PRO A 66 -5.31 -14.71 -23.96
N VAL A 67 -4.18 -14.02 -24.16
CA VAL A 67 -3.03 -14.56 -24.91
C VAL A 67 -2.42 -15.75 -24.17
N GLY A 68 -2.21 -15.64 -22.85
CA GLY A 68 -1.76 -16.73 -22.01
C GLY A 68 -2.72 -17.92 -22.02
N LEU A 69 -4.04 -17.67 -21.95
CA LEU A 69 -5.08 -18.70 -21.99
C LEU A 69 -5.12 -19.42 -23.35
N LEU A 70 -5.05 -18.69 -24.45
CA LEU A 70 -4.98 -19.25 -25.81
C LEU A 70 -3.71 -20.10 -25.97
N TRP A 71 -2.59 -19.66 -25.39
CA TRP A 71 -1.35 -20.44 -25.40
C TRP A 71 -1.48 -21.73 -24.59
N LEU A 72 -2.05 -21.69 -23.38
CA LEU A 72 -2.33 -22.89 -22.58
C LEU A 72 -3.26 -23.85 -23.32
N TRP A 73 -4.30 -23.32 -23.97
CA TRP A 73 -5.24 -24.11 -24.76
C TRP A 73 -4.57 -24.79 -25.97
N HIS A 74 -3.73 -24.04 -26.68
CA HIS A 74 -2.96 -24.56 -27.81
C HIS A 74 -1.97 -25.65 -27.36
N GLN A 75 -1.24 -25.45 -26.26
CA GLN A 75 -0.35 -26.48 -25.69
C GLN A 75 -1.12 -27.76 -25.36
N ARG A 76 -2.30 -27.63 -24.74
CA ARG A 76 -3.17 -28.76 -24.41
C ARG A 76 -3.64 -29.52 -25.66
N ARG A 77 -3.92 -28.83 -26.77
CA ARG A 77 -4.38 -29.44 -28.03
C ARG A 77 -3.30 -30.22 -28.76
N GLN A 78 -2.02 -29.87 -28.61
CA GLN A 78 -0.95 -30.49 -29.39
C GLN A 78 -0.60 -31.95 -29.01
N ALA A 79 -1.36 -32.63 -28.14
CA ALA A 79 -1.23 -34.04 -27.73
C ALA A 79 0.16 -34.51 -27.22
N LYS A 80 1.18 -33.65 -27.27
CA LYS A 80 2.57 -33.89 -26.85
C LYS A 80 2.93 -33.19 -25.55
N ALA A 81 2.13 -32.22 -25.09
CA ALA A 81 2.38 -31.50 -23.85
C ALA A 81 1.76 -32.26 -22.66
N THR A 82 2.57 -33.05 -21.96
CA THR A 82 2.20 -33.65 -20.67
C THR A 82 2.38 -32.67 -19.49
N ARG A 83 2.89 -31.46 -19.75
CA ARG A 83 3.22 -30.45 -18.74
C ARG A 83 2.62 -29.11 -19.10
N LEU A 84 2.13 -28.40 -18.08
CA LEU A 84 1.78 -26.98 -18.21
C LEU A 84 3.05 -26.17 -18.39
N GLY A 85 3.10 -25.31 -19.42
CA GLY A 85 4.21 -24.40 -19.59
C GLY A 85 4.29 -23.36 -18.47
N PHE A 86 5.47 -23.15 -17.91
CA PHE A 86 5.74 -22.09 -16.92
C PHE A 86 5.37 -20.69 -17.46
N TYR A 87 5.82 -20.37 -18.68
CA TYR A 87 5.60 -19.04 -19.29
C TYR A 87 4.13 -18.68 -19.52
N PRO A 88 3.29 -19.51 -20.16
CA PRO A 88 1.89 -19.15 -20.36
C PRO A 88 1.11 -19.05 -19.03
N LEU A 89 1.49 -19.82 -17.99
CA LEU A 89 0.94 -19.61 -16.65
C LEU A 89 1.35 -18.27 -16.08
N LEU A 90 2.63 -17.90 -16.16
CA LEU A 90 3.12 -16.60 -15.69
C LEU A 90 2.40 -15.43 -16.38
N VAL A 91 2.21 -15.52 -17.71
CA VAL A 91 1.48 -14.53 -18.52
C VAL A 91 0.01 -14.41 -18.08
N CYS A 92 -0.62 -15.51 -17.66
CA CYS A 92 -1.98 -15.48 -17.12
C CYS A 92 -2.04 -14.90 -15.71
N THR A 93 -1.19 -15.38 -14.80
CA THR A 93 -1.39 -15.15 -13.37
C THR A 93 -0.78 -13.83 -12.89
N LEU A 94 0.33 -13.39 -13.48
CA LEU A 94 1.00 -12.17 -13.05
C LEU A 94 0.12 -10.92 -13.25
N PRO A 95 -0.49 -10.66 -14.43
CA PRO A 95 -1.37 -9.50 -14.60
C PRO A 95 -2.60 -9.52 -13.70
N VAL A 96 -3.22 -10.69 -13.53
CA VAL A 96 -4.37 -10.86 -12.63
C VAL A 96 -3.97 -10.50 -11.20
N MET A 97 -2.81 -10.98 -10.76
CA MET A 97 -2.27 -10.71 -9.44
C MET A 97 -1.94 -9.22 -9.25
N LEU A 98 -1.30 -8.57 -10.23
CA LEU A 98 -1.06 -7.11 -10.21
C LEU A 98 -2.37 -6.35 -9.99
N PHE A 99 -3.40 -6.68 -10.77
CA PHE A 99 -4.71 -6.05 -10.70
C PHE A 99 -5.37 -6.26 -9.32
N VAL A 100 -5.44 -7.52 -8.85
CA VAL A 100 -6.07 -7.87 -7.58
C VAL A 100 -5.41 -7.16 -6.40
N HIS A 101 -4.08 -7.13 -6.33
CA HIS A 101 -3.40 -6.45 -5.23
C HIS A 101 -3.49 -4.93 -5.31
N SER A 102 -3.47 -4.36 -6.52
CA SER A 102 -3.56 -2.90 -6.71
C SER A 102 -4.91 -2.32 -6.26
N ILE A 103 -5.98 -3.12 -6.29
CA ILE A 103 -7.33 -2.69 -5.90
C ILE A 103 -7.70 -3.24 -4.52
N GLY A 104 -7.75 -4.57 -4.38
CA GLY A 104 -8.32 -5.22 -3.19
C GLY A 104 -7.40 -5.16 -1.97
N SER A 105 -6.18 -5.68 -2.10
CA SER A 105 -5.25 -5.74 -0.96
C SER A 105 -4.79 -4.36 -0.50
N ALA A 106 -4.66 -3.41 -1.42
CA ALA A 106 -4.27 -2.03 -1.10
C ALA A 106 -5.25 -1.38 -0.11
N GLN A 107 -6.56 -1.59 -0.23
CA GLN A 107 -7.54 -1.00 0.69
C GLN A 107 -7.37 -1.47 2.14
N VAL A 108 -7.20 -2.79 2.34
CA VAL A 108 -6.99 -3.37 3.67
C VAL A 108 -5.70 -2.86 4.30
N LEU A 109 -4.61 -2.87 3.53
CA LEU A 109 -3.30 -2.44 4.02
C LEU A 109 -3.22 -0.91 4.22
N ARG A 110 -3.99 -0.12 3.47
CA ARG A 110 -4.14 1.33 3.68
C ARG A 110 -4.78 1.64 5.04
N SER A 111 -5.83 0.91 5.41
CA SER A 111 -6.45 1.05 6.73
C SER A 111 -5.47 0.67 7.85
N TRP A 112 -4.74 -0.43 7.66
CA TRP A 112 -3.71 -0.86 8.61
C TRP A 112 -2.58 0.17 8.77
N SER A 113 -2.05 0.67 7.65
CA SER A 113 -0.98 1.67 7.65
C SER A 113 -1.42 3.00 8.26
N ARG A 114 -2.65 3.46 7.97
CA ARG A 114 -3.28 4.61 8.65
C ARG A 114 -3.31 4.42 10.16
N SER A 115 -3.86 3.29 10.63
CA SER A 115 -3.95 2.99 12.06
C SER A 115 -2.56 2.99 12.71
N ARG A 116 -1.57 2.38 12.06
CA ARG A 116 -0.18 2.38 12.54
C ARG A 116 0.41 3.77 12.63
N ALA A 117 0.24 4.60 11.59
CA ALA A 117 0.73 5.98 11.57
C ALA A 117 0.06 6.84 12.66
N ILE A 118 -1.24 6.66 12.89
CA ILE A 118 -1.96 7.31 13.99
C ILE A 118 -1.36 6.88 15.34
N THR A 119 -1.20 5.58 15.59
CA THR A 119 -0.62 5.09 16.86
C THR A 119 0.80 5.62 17.09
N ARG A 120 1.63 5.68 16.04
CA ARG A 120 3.01 6.19 16.11
C ARG A 120 3.10 7.69 16.39
N SER A 121 2.03 8.45 16.15
CA SER A 121 1.98 9.88 16.42
C SER A 121 1.74 10.21 17.91
N ALA A 122 1.30 9.25 18.72
CA ALA A 122 0.92 9.50 20.11
C ALA A 122 2.01 10.21 20.96
N PRO A 123 3.31 9.86 20.87
CA PRO A 123 4.37 10.60 21.56
C PRO A 123 4.48 12.07 21.10
N LEU A 124 4.25 12.33 19.81
CA LEU A 124 4.26 13.68 19.26
C LEU A 124 3.11 14.53 19.81
N LEU A 125 1.90 13.97 19.84
CA LEU A 125 0.72 14.64 20.39
C LEU A 125 0.89 14.92 21.90
N ALA A 126 1.44 13.96 22.66
CA ALA A 126 1.73 14.16 24.08
C ALA A 126 2.75 15.29 24.32
N ALA A 127 3.78 15.38 23.48
CA ALA A 127 4.77 16.44 23.54
C ALA A 127 4.18 17.81 23.21
N LEU A 128 3.30 17.90 22.19
CA LEU A 128 2.58 19.12 21.83
C LEU A 128 1.68 19.61 22.98
N ALA A 129 0.92 18.71 23.60
CA ALA A 129 0.08 19.04 24.74
C ALA A 129 0.91 19.53 25.94
N THR A 130 2.03 18.87 26.22
CA THR A 130 2.95 19.28 27.30
C THR A 130 3.57 20.65 27.03
N TYR A 131 3.98 20.91 25.78
CA TYR A 131 4.51 22.21 25.36
C TYR A 131 3.45 23.31 25.55
N GLN A 132 2.22 23.06 25.09
CA GLN A 132 1.11 24.00 25.21
C GLN A 132 0.81 24.32 26.67
N ALA A 133 0.71 23.32 27.54
CA ALA A 133 0.44 23.51 28.97
C ALA A 133 1.48 24.41 29.65
N LYS A 134 2.75 24.34 29.22
CA LYS A 134 3.84 25.12 29.80
C LYS A 134 3.97 26.53 29.21
N HIS A 135 3.77 26.67 27.91
CA HIS A 135 4.02 27.92 27.18
C HIS A 135 2.75 28.71 26.87
N GLN A 136 1.57 28.16 27.16
CA GLN A 136 0.25 28.72 26.83
C GLN A 136 0.09 29.02 25.32
N ARG A 137 0.88 28.33 24.48
CA ARG A 137 0.84 28.39 23.02
C ARG A 137 1.38 27.09 22.44
N TYR A 138 0.96 26.75 21.21
CA TYR A 138 1.58 25.68 20.44
C TYR A 138 2.95 26.11 19.90
N PRO A 139 3.87 25.17 19.61
CA PRO A 139 5.11 25.50 18.94
C PRO A 139 4.84 25.93 17.50
N VAL A 140 5.65 26.85 16.97
CA VAL A 140 5.54 27.26 15.56
C VAL A 140 6.09 26.17 14.65
N HIS A 141 7.14 25.47 15.11
CA HIS A 141 7.74 24.35 14.39
C HIS A 141 7.93 23.13 15.29
N LEU A 142 7.76 21.92 14.74
CA LEU A 142 7.98 20.67 15.48
C LEU A 142 9.41 20.53 16.03
N THR A 143 10.39 21.21 15.44
CA THR A 143 11.77 21.24 15.91
C THR A 143 11.91 21.83 17.31
N GLU A 144 10.98 22.69 17.76
CA GLU A 144 10.98 23.25 19.12
C GLU A 144 10.69 22.18 20.21
N LEU A 145 10.13 21.04 19.82
CA LEU A 145 9.88 19.92 20.73
C LEU A 145 11.17 19.14 21.03
N SER A 146 12.18 19.20 20.17
CA SER A 146 13.40 18.42 20.30
C SER A 146 14.59 19.28 20.78
N PRO A 147 15.48 18.75 21.64
CA PRO A 147 15.43 17.44 22.30
C PRO A 147 14.58 17.44 23.59
N ARG A 148 14.05 18.60 24.00
CA ARG A 148 13.55 18.83 25.36
C ARG A 148 12.27 18.06 25.73
N TYR A 149 11.33 17.95 24.80
CA TYR A 149 10.06 17.25 24.97
C TYR A 149 10.06 15.89 24.24
N LEU A 150 10.87 15.77 23.19
CA LEU A 150 11.09 14.54 22.43
C LEU A 150 12.57 14.36 22.08
N PRO A 151 13.16 13.18 22.30
CA PRO A 151 14.54 12.91 21.87
C PRO A 151 14.71 13.09 20.35
N GLN A 152 13.72 12.65 19.58
CA GLN A 152 13.66 12.79 18.12
C GLN A 152 12.20 12.80 17.66
N LEU A 153 11.93 13.40 16.50
CA LEU A 153 10.60 13.38 15.91
C LEU A 153 10.22 11.95 15.48
N PRO A 154 9.05 11.43 15.87
CA PRO A 154 8.64 10.09 15.48
C PRO A 154 8.34 10.04 13.98
N SER A 155 8.72 8.94 13.34
CA SER A 155 8.30 8.60 11.98
C SER A 155 6.99 7.81 12.02
N PRO A 156 6.11 7.95 11.00
CA PRO A 156 4.91 7.12 10.82
C PRO A 156 5.19 5.61 10.84
N GLY A 157 6.43 5.20 10.50
CA GLY A 157 6.85 3.79 10.53
C GLY A 157 6.16 2.93 9.47
N VAL A 158 5.78 3.55 8.35
CA VAL A 158 5.19 2.97 7.15
C VAL A 158 6.00 3.51 5.97
N MET A 159 6.42 2.64 5.05
CA MET A 159 7.35 3.04 3.99
C MET A 159 6.78 4.15 3.11
N GLY A 160 5.51 4.06 2.70
CA GLY A 160 4.84 4.98 1.78
C GLY A 160 4.40 6.32 2.38
N ILE A 161 4.61 6.54 3.68
CA ILE A 161 4.23 7.79 4.36
C ILE A 161 5.50 8.57 4.67
N ALA A 162 5.67 9.73 4.03
CA ALA A 162 6.91 10.51 4.11
C ALA A 162 7.22 11.05 5.52
N GLY A 163 6.18 11.42 6.27
CA GLY A 163 6.30 12.01 7.60
C GLY A 163 5.00 12.63 8.05
N TYR A 164 5.03 13.28 9.22
CA TYR A 164 3.94 14.13 9.67
C TYR A 164 4.19 15.56 9.21
N ALA A 165 3.21 16.18 8.57
CA ALA A 165 3.16 17.61 8.35
C ALA A 165 2.43 18.27 9.52
N TYR A 166 2.88 19.46 9.90
CA TYR A 166 2.37 20.19 11.05
C TYR A 166 2.12 21.62 10.66
N GLU A 167 0.91 22.09 10.94
CA GLU A 167 0.48 23.47 10.76
C GLU A 167 -0.06 23.99 12.08
N THR A 168 0.32 25.22 12.45
CA THR A 168 -0.17 25.86 13.66
C THR A 168 -1.16 26.97 13.31
N HIS A 169 -2.19 27.09 14.12
CA HIS A 169 -3.12 28.21 14.14
C HIS A 169 -3.03 28.92 15.50
N PRO A 170 -3.67 30.09 15.68
CA PRO A 170 -3.62 30.81 16.96
C PRO A 170 -4.08 29.97 18.16
N ASP A 171 -5.14 29.19 17.99
CA ASP A 171 -5.79 28.47 19.10
C ASP A 171 -5.73 26.93 18.96
N CYS A 172 -5.28 26.41 17.82
CA CYS A 172 -5.18 24.97 17.55
C CYS A 172 -3.98 24.64 16.66
N PHE A 173 -3.79 23.35 16.39
CA PHE A 173 -2.82 22.87 15.41
C PHE A 173 -3.46 21.76 14.59
N GLN A 174 -2.89 21.52 13.41
CA GLN A 174 -3.24 20.40 12.57
C GLN A 174 -2.00 19.53 12.37
N LEU A 175 -2.15 18.22 12.56
CA LEU A 175 -1.12 17.24 12.24
C LEU A 175 -1.64 16.33 11.13
N THR A 176 -0.96 16.29 9.99
CA THR A 176 -1.41 15.53 8.82
C THR A 176 -0.37 14.53 8.35
N PHE A 177 -0.82 13.49 7.66
CA PHE A 177 0.03 12.64 6.82
C PHE A 177 -0.77 12.16 5.62
N ALA A 178 -0.07 11.83 4.54
CA ALA A 178 -0.69 11.41 3.29
C ALA A 178 -0.19 10.03 2.85
N GLN A 179 -1.05 9.27 2.18
CA GLN A 179 -0.72 7.99 1.56
C GLN A 179 -1.43 7.78 0.23
N ASN A 180 -0.79 7.06 -0.70
CA ASN A 180 -1.31 6.86 -2.06
C ASN A 180 -2.55 5.93 -2.08
N VAL A 181 -3.55 6.29 -2.87
CA VAL A 181 -4.81 5.55 -3.03
C VAL A 181 -4.88 4.87 -4.38
N LEU A 182 -4.77 5.66 -5.45
CA LEU A 182 -4.95 5.22 -6.83
C LEU A 182 -4.03 6.03 -7.76
N LEU A 183 -3.18 5.32 -8.48
CA LEU A 183 -2.31 5.76 -9.57
C LEU A 183 -1.35 6.92 -9.21
N GLY A 184 -1.21 7.26 -7.92
CA GLY A 184 -0.46 8.45 -7.49
C GLY A 184 -1.09 9.77 -7.89
N PHE A 185 -2.34 9.76 -8.36
CA PHE A 185 -3.15 10.96 -8.53
C PHE A 185 -3.93 11.21 -7.24
N ASN A 186 -4.47 10.15 -6.64
CA ASN A 186 -5.31 10.31 -5.46
C ASN A 186 -4.53 9.96 -4.19
N PHE A 187 -4.62 10.83 -3.19
CA PHE A 187 -3.99 10.69 -1.88
C PHE A 187 -5.05 10.68 -0.79
N GLU A 188 -4.94 9.73 0.13
CA GLU A 188 -5.66 9.79 1.39
C GLU A 188 -4.87 10.70 2.33
N VAL A 189 -5.44 11.85 2.66
CA VAL A 189 -4.90 12.77 3.64
C VAL A 189 -5.61 12.52 4.96
N VAL A 190 -4.83 12.17 5.98
CA VAL A 190 -5.32 11.88 7.33
C VAL A 190 -4.88 13.02 8.23
N ALA A 191 -5.83 13.65 8.91
CA ALA A 191 -5.64 14.85 9.70
C ALA A 191 -6.13 14.68 11.14
N TYR A 192 -5.29 15.10 12.07
CA TYR A 192 -5.64 15.32 13.47
C TYR A 192 -5.90 16.80 13.72
N ASP A 193 -7.03 17.10 14.36
CA ASP A 193 -7.39 18.44 14.83
C ASP A 193 -8.03 18.31 16.22
N PRO A 194 -7.41 18.83 17.29
CA PRO A 194 -7.95 18.73 18.65
C PRO A 194 -9.28 19.47 18.83
N SER A 195 -9.65 20.38 17.93
CA SER A 195 -10.91 21.13 17.95
C SER A 195 -12.04 20.49 17.13
N ASP A 196 -11.77 19.37 16.45
CA ASP A 196 -12.69 18.72 15.50
C ASP A 196 -13.21 19.64 14.38
N HIS A 197 -12.47 20.71 14.05
CA HIS A 197 -12.77 21.64 12.96
C HIS A 197 -12.05 21.25 11.66
N HIS A 198 -12.02 19.95 11.36
CA HIS A 198 -11.38 19.42 10.16
C HIS A 198 -11.92 20.10 8.90
N ARG A 199 -11.01 20.46 8.00
CA ARG A 199 -11.34 20.97 6.67
C ARG A 199 -10.77 20.01 5.64
N ALA A 200 -11.64 19.49 4.78
CA ALA A 200 -11.20 18.83 3.57
C ALA A 200 -10.63 19.89 2.61
N GLN A 201 -9.56 19.54 1.90
CA GLN A 201 -9.00 20.34 0.83
C GLN A 201 -9.38 19.69 -0.51
N GLY A 202 -9.73 20.50 -1.52
CA GLY A 202 -10.12 20.01 -2.86
C GLY A 202 -11.64 20.00 -3.10
N GLU A 203 -12.05 19.33 -4.19
CA GLU A 203 -13.46 19.28 -4.62
C GLU A 203 -14.32 18.33 -3.76
N LEU A 204 -13.71 17.32 -3.16
CA LEU A 204 -14.38 16.38 -2.26
C LEU A 204 -14.33 16.90 -0.82
N SER A 205 -15.50 17.32 -0.31
CA SER A 205 -15.66 17.83 1.06
C SER A 205 -16.01 16.74 2.10
N THR A 206 -16.11 15.47 1.68
CA THR A 206 -16.54 14.39 2.56
C THR A 206 -15.41 13.93 3.47
N LEU A 207 -15.51 14.31 4.74
CA LEU A 207 -14.66 13.82 5.79
C LEU A 207 -15.15 12.46 6.31
N SER A 208 -14.23 11.53 6.46
CA SER A 208 -14.48 10.19 6.98
C SER A 208 -13.73 9.96 8.28
N SER A 209 -14.32 9.19 9.21
CA SER A 209 -13.65 8.83 10.46
C SER A 209 -12.44 7.93 10.19
N ALA A 210 -11.27 8.28 10.74
CA ALA A 210 -10.06 7.47 10.64
C ALA A 210 -9.99 6.33 11.67
N GLY A 211 -11.04 6.15 12.49
CA GLY A 211 -11.10 5.11 13.53
C GLY A 211 -10.43 5.49 14.86
N ALA A 212 -10.07 6.76 15.05
CA ALA A 212 -9.54 7.31 16.30
C ALA A 212 -10.12 8.71 16.57
N PRO A 213 -10.26 9.13 17.85
CA PRO A 213 -10.78 10.45 18.20
C PRO A 213 -9.95 11.57 17.57
N HIS A 214 -10.62 12.62 17.10
CA HIS A 214 -9.99 13.78 16.44
C HIS A 214 -9.24 13.47 15.15
N TRP A 215 -9.27 12.23 14.66
CA TRP A 215 -8.67 11.84 13.40
C TRP A 215 -9.74 11.64 12.34
N GLN A 216 -9.63 12.43 11.27
CA GLN A 216 -10.45 12.28 10.08
C GLN A 216 -9.56 12.12 8.85
N TYR A 217 -10.12 11.60 7.78
CA TYR A 217 -9.43 11.54 6.50
C TYR A 217 -10.34 11.95 5.36
N TYR A 218 -9.74 12.43 4.28
CA TYR A 218 -10.39 12.71 3.01
C TYR A 218 -9.49 12.23 1.87
N ILE A 219 -10.08 12.07 0.69
CA ILE A 219 -9.34 11.75 -0.54
C ILE A 219 -9.17 13.04 -1.33
N TYR A 220 -7.93 13.33 -1.68
CA TYR A 220 -7.53 14.48 -2.50
C TYR A 220 -7.03 13.96 -3.84
N ASP A 221 -7.46 14.61 -4.92
CA ASP A 221 -7.13 14.28 -6.32
C ASP A 221 -6.09 15.26 -6.90
#